data_AF-A0A953WDI8-F1
#
_entry.id   AF-A0A953WDI8-F1
#
_cell.length_a   1.000
_cell.length_b   1.000
_cell.length_c   1.000
_cell.angle_alpha   90.00
_cell.angle_beta   90.00
_cell.angle_gamma   90.00
#
_symmetry.space_group_name_H-M   'P 1'
#
loop_
_entity.id
_entity.type
_entity.pdbx_description
1 polymer ?
#
loop_
_entity_poly.entity_id
_entity_poly.type
_entity_poly.pdbx_seq_one_letter_code
_entity_poly.pdbx_strand_id
1 'polypeptide(L)'
;MIGKHIKRASICAAAIALWQAPALAECPDSALQSTADSFNALSQPGTDVAETLKTVDSLIEVCPNDPHVLKIAAITYASAPSPDAETSVGRLTTSLNLIYRMWDNLDGNPTRYATDQNGKKVLIGFLDLYDIEKQMLYGLLQAEQISGVQSTFTHPPGEEDAGAECKPVDTTMVSLASTWIQQQGDHPGAYSLMDHMIAKCEADLADPRHTKMLGYRAKAMLASIQRDPGQDGALEKAAQAKVDSERFVKLFGGYDNAGWLKSNDLALEQATAAAVMANQTFTLSRELFLPPQLGTPEAKHALALMFDEAWADDAEAGLSGSYKSYRELVSTAYELTKSLDAPAPARQMLFEAAKAHADGDVRAPGNESLEPPPDFLYKWVNAGTLQ
;
A
#
# COMPACT_ATOMS: atom_id res chain seq x y z
N MET A 1 56.61 67.92 10.37
CA MET A 1 56.92 66.76 11.22
C MET A 1 56.32 65.53 10.55
N ILE A 2 57.20 64.57 10.22
CA ILE A 2 56.96 63.13 9.97
C ILE A 2 55.90 62.77 8.92
N GLY A 3 56.36 62.57 7.68
CA GLY A 3 55.68 61.74 6.69
C GLY A 3 56.62 60.61 6.27
N LYS A 4 56.49 59.43 6.89
CA LYS A 4 57.26 58.24 6.58
C LYS A 4 56.35 57.02 6.73
N HIS A 5 56.04 56.36 5.61
CA HIS A 5 56.26 54.92 5.36
C HIS A 5 55.19 54.33 4.43
N ILE A 6 55.66 54.00 3.22
CA ILE A 6 55.11 52.91 2.40
C ILE A 6 55.43 51.60 3.13
N LYS A 7 54.44 50.72 3.31
CA LYS A 7 54.63 49.25 3.35
C LYS A 7 53.36 48.53 2.90
N ARG A 8 53.59 47.52 2.05
CA ARG A 8 52.65 46.56 1.45
C ARG A 8 51.92 45.72 2.51
N ALA A 9 50.67 45.34 2.24
CA ALA A 9 50.23 43.94 2.04
C ALA A 9 48.74 43.71 2.39
N SER A 10 48.15 42.77 1.64
CA SER A 10 47.02 41.88 1.96
C SER A 10 45.57 42.34 1.79
N ILE A 11 44.98 41.78 0.72
CA ILE A 11 43.80 40.88 0.72
C ILE A 11 42.50 41.42 1.36
N CYS A 12 41.50 41.57 0.47
CA CYS A 12 40.06 41.41 0.65
C CYS A 12 39.45 41.59 2.06
N ALA A 13 38.63 42.64 2.20
CA ALA A 13 37.41 42.58 3.01
C ALA A 13 36.31 43.31 2.23
N ALA A 14 35.68 42.59 1.31
CA ALA A 14 34.40 42.98 0.75
C ALA A 14 33.35 42.98 1.88
N ALA A 15 32.41 43.91 1.76
CA ALA A 15 31.24 44.14 2.60
C ALA A 15 30.78 42.94 3.44
N ILE A 16 30.82 43.11 4.76
CA ILE A 16 29.98 42.35 5.69
C ILE A 16 28.55 42.84 5.46
N ALA A 17 27.85 42.25 4.49
CA ALA A 17 26.40 42.20 4.53
C ALA A 17 26.04 41.21 5.63
N LEU A 18 25.70 41.74 6.81
CA LEU A 18 25.01 40.99 7.86
C LEU A 18 23.69 40.49 7.27
N TRP A 19 23.70 39.26 6.73
CA TRP A 19 22.50 38.46 6.60
C TRP A 19 22.04 38.13 8.03
N GLN A 20 21.24 39.01 8.60
CA GLN A 20 20.33 38.58 9.64
C GLN A 20 19.35 37.65 8.95
N ALA A 21 19.49 36.34 9.19
CA ALA A 21 18.34 35.46 9.07
C ALA A 21 17.20 36.15 9.83
N PRO A 22 16.02 36.37 9.22
CA PRO A 22 14.91 36.90 9.99
C PRO A 22 14.72 35.95 11.16
N ALA A 23 14.83 36.47 12.38
CA ALA A 23 14.24 35.81 13.52
C ALA A 23 12.81 35.49 13.09
N LEU A 24 12.45 34.21 13.07
CA LEU A 24 11.11 33.74 12.71
C LEU A 24 10.11 34.66 13.40
N ALA A 25 9.39 35.48 12.63
CA ALA A 25 8.40 36.36 13.21
C ALA A 25 7.41 35.46 13.97
N GLU A 26 7.20 35.74 15.25
CA GLU A 26 6.17 35.04 16.00
C GLU A 26 4.84 35.17 15.25
N CYS A 27 4.15 34.05 15.07
CA CYS A 27 2.86 34.03 14.38
C CYS A 27 1.90 35.01 15.06
N PRO A 28 1.27 35.96 14.34
CA PRO A 28 0.39 36.94 14.94
C PRO A 28 -0.73 36.26 15.75
N ASP A 29 -1.08 36.83 16.90
CA ASP A 29 -2.13 36.29 17.78
C ASP A 29 -3.47 36.09 17.05
N SER A 30 -3.75 36.93 16.05
CA SER A 30 -4.97 36.87 15.24
C SER A 30 -4.95 35.81 14.14
N ALA A 31 -3.78 35.27 13.75
CA ALA A 31 -3.64 34.43 12.57
C ALA A 31 -4.52 33.18 12.65
N LEU A 32 -4.56 32.50 13.82
CA LEU A 32 -5.42 31.34 14.03
C LEU A 32 -6.90 31.66 13.79
N GLN A 33 -7.38 32.79 14.32
CA GLN A 33 -8.77 33.20 14.12
C GLN A 33 -9.02 33.56 12.66
N SER A 34 -8.11 34.29 12.00
CA SER A 34 -8.24 34.66 10.58
C SER A 34 -8.27 33.43 9.65
N THR A 35 -7.51 32.39 9.96
CA THR A 35 -7.58 31.11 9.21
C THR A 35 -8.92 30.41 9.45
N ALA A 36 -9.42 30.40 10.69
CA ALA A 36 -10.74 29.85 11.01
C ALA A 36 -11.89 30.63 10.34
N ASP A 37 -11.77 31.96 10.25
CA ASP A 37 -12.73 32.81 9.55
C ASP A 37 -12.75 32.50 8.05
N SER A 38 -11.57 32.25 7.45
CA SER A 38 -11.45 31.83 6.04
C SER A 38 -12.11 30.46 5.81
N PHE A 39 -11.92 29.50 6.71
CA PHE A 39 -12.64 28.22 6.68
C PHE A 39 -14.16 28.41 6.73
N ASN A 40 -14.65 29.22 7.68
CA ASN A 40 -16.08 29.48 7.82
C ASN A 40 -16.64 30.19 6.59
N ALA A 41 -15.89 31.09 5.96
CA ALA A 41 -16.30 31.79 4.75
C ALA A 41 -16.62 30.83 3.60
N LEU A 42 -15.88 29.72 3.45
CA LEU A 42 -16.15 28.72 2.39
C LEU A 42 -17.52 28.05 2.51
N SER A 43 -18.14 28.06 3.69
CA SER A 43 -19.50 27.53 3.89
C SER A 43 -20.60 28.50 3.47
N GLN A 44 -20.27 29.77 3.19
CA GLN A 44 -21.24 30.80 2.85
C GLN A 44 -21.54 30.81 1.33
N PRO A 45 -22.81 30.96 0.92
CA PRO A 45 -23.17 31.08 -0.50
C PRO A 45 -22.52 32.31 -1.14
N GLY A 46 -21.93 32.14 -2.33
CA GLY A 46 -21.35 33.23 -3.11
C GLY A 46 -19.93 33.65 -2.71
N THR A 47 -19.29 32.92 -1.80
CA THR A 47 -17.89 33.16 -1.42
C THR A 47 -16.96 33.03 -2.62
N ASP A 48 -16.05 34.00 -2.78
CA ASP A 48 -14.93 33.89 -3.71
C ASP A 48 -13.89 32.92 -3.12
N VAL A 49 -13.94 31.68 -3.60
CA VAL A 49 -13.04 30.61 -3.15
C VAL A 49 -11.58 30.95 -3.45
N ALA A 50 -11.29 31.61 -4.58
CA ALA A 50 -9.91 31.93 -4.96
C ALA A 50 -9.32 33.03 -4.08
N GLU A 51 -10.09 34.08 -3.79
CA GLU A 51 -9.68 35.15 -2.87
C GLU A 51 -9.52 34.63 -1.44
N THR A 52 -10.41 33.74 -1.00
CA THR A 52 -10.33 33.10 0.31
C THR A 52 -9.06 32.27 0.44
N LEU A 53 -8.75 31.41 -0.54
CA LEU A 53 -7.53 30.60 -0.51
C LEU A 53 -6.25 31.45 -0.58
N LYS A 54 -6.25 32.56 -1.34
CA LYS A 54 -5.14 33.52 -1.34
C LYS A 54 -4.89 34.16 0.03
N THR A 55 -5.97 34.40 0.79
CA THR A 55 -5.88 34.89 2.18
C THR A 55 -5.23 33.82 3.07
N VAL A 56 -5.63 32.55 2.90
CA VAL A 56 -5.01 31.42 3.61
C VAL A 56 -3.53 31.28 3.27
N ASP A 57 -3.13 31.43 2.01
CA ASP A 57 -1.72 31.40 1.60
C ASP A 57 -0.90 32.48 2.31
N SER A 58 -1.43 33.70 2.36
CA SER A 58 -0.78 34.82 3.07
C SER A 58 -0.60 34.52 4.58
N LEU A 59 -1.56 33.81 5.19
CA LEU A 59 -1.47 33.39 6.59
C LEU A 59 -0.46 32.24 6.79
N ILE A 60 -0.36 31.30 5.85
CA ILE A 60 0.66 30.24 5.87
C ILE A 60 2.07 30.84 5.72
N GLU A 61 2.25 31.84 4.86
CA GLU A 61 3.54 32.52 4.68
C GLU A 61 4.01 33.23 5.95
N VAL A 62 3.09 33.85 6.69
CA VAL A 62 3.39 34.55 7.94
C VAL A 62 3.54 33.58 9.12
N CYS A 63 2.80 32.46 9.11
CA CYS A 63 2.82 31.45 10.17
C CYS A 63 3.23 30.06 9.63
N PRO A 64 4.45 29.92 9.06
CA PRO A 64 4.83 28.72 8.31
C PRO A 64 4.96 27.46 9.16
N ASN A 65 5.10 27.62 10.48
CA ASN A 65 5.40 26.57 11.45
C ASN A 65 4.36 26.50 12.59
N ASP A 66 3.26 27.27 12.54
CA ASP A 66 2.21 27.17 13.57
C ASP A 66 1.29 25.97 13.26
N PRO A 67 1.30 24.89 14.07
CA PRO A 67 0.57 23.68 13.73
C PRO A 67 -0.97 23.88 13.73
N HIS A 68 -1.49 24.87 14.46
CA HIS A 68 -2.94 25.13 14.46
C HIS A 68 -3.36 25.87 13.19
N VAL A 69 -2.57 26.85 12.77
CA VAL A 69 -2.79 27.56 11.49
C VAL A 69 -2.68 26.57 10.34
N LEU A 70 -1.63 25.73 10.31
CA LEU A 70 -1.43 24.72 9.27
C LEU A 70 -2.58 23.70 9.22
N LYS A 71 -3.07 23.22 10.39
CA LYS A 71 -4.22 22.31 10.44
C LYS A 71 -5.47 22.92 9.82
N ILE A 72 -5.86 24.12 10.25
CA ILE A 72 -7.07 24.76 9.73
C ILE A 72 -6.89 25.09 8.24
N ALA A 73 -5.71 25.55 7.83
CA ALA A 73 -5.41 25.81 6.43
C ALA A 73 -5.56 24.54 5.57
N ALA A 74 -5.04 23.39 6.03
CA ALA A 74 -5.23 22.11 5.36
C ALA A 74 -6.72 21.77 5.20
N ILE A 75 -7.50 21.82 6.29
CA ILE A 75 -8.95 21.56 6.26
C ILE A 75 -9.67 22.54 5.33
N THR A 76 -9.25 23.80 5.30
CA THR A 76 -9.79 24.83 4.40
C THR A 76 -9.57 24.46 2.94
N TYR A 77 -8.36 24.05 2.58
CA TYR A 77 -8.04 23.56 1.24
C TYR A 77 -8.85 22.33 0.86
N ALA A 78 -8.93 21.33 1.75
CA ALA A 78 -9.67 20.10 1.49
C ALA A 78 -11.19 20.32 1.37
N SER A 79 -11.74 21.32 2.05
CA SER A 79 -13.18 21.63 2.05
C SER A 79 -13.60 22.62 0.96
N ALA A 80 -12.64 23.26 0.29
CA ALA A 80 -12.93 24.28 -0.72
C ALA A 80 -13.63 23.66 -1.95
N PRO A 81 -14.80 24.18 -2.38
CA PRO A 81 -15.54 23.65 -3.53
C PRO A 81 -14.73 23.75 -4.83
N SER A 82 -14.40 22.61 -5.44
CA SER A 82 -13.64 22.56 -6.69
C SER A 82 -14.56 22.51 -7.91
N PRO A 83 -14.25 23.23 -9.00
CA PRO A 83 -15.03 23.17 -10.24
C PRO A 83 -14.85 21.84 -11.00
N ASP A 84 -13.74 21.14 -10.80
CA ASP A 84 -13.40 19.88 -11.44
C ASP A 84 -12.47 19.02 -10.57
N ALA A 85 -12.22 17.78 -11.02
CA ALA A 85 -11.38 16.83 -10.31
C ALA A 85 -9.88 17.21 -10.32
N GLU A 86 -9.38 17.85 -11.39
CA GLU A 86 -7.99 18.30 -11.47
C GLU A 86 -7.68 19.39 -10.42
N THR A 87 -8.59 20.35 -10.27
CA THR A 87 -8.51 21.37 -9.22
C THR A 87 -8.58 20.73 -7.83
N SER A 88 -9.40 19.68 -7.65
CA SER A 88 -9.42 18.90 -6.41
C SER A 88 -8.08 18.22 -6.11
N VAL A 89 -7.40 17.65 -7.13
CA VAL A 89 -6.05 17.08 -6.96
C VAL A 89 -5.11 18.14 -6.40
N GLY A 90 -5.04 19.33 -7.00
CA GLY A 90 -4.16 20.41 -6.53
C GLY A 90 -4.44 20.85 -5.08
N ARG A 91 -5.71 20.99 -4.72
CA ARG A 91 -6.11 21.41 -3.36
C ARG A 91 -5.84 20.34 -2.30
N LEU A 92 -6.13 19.09 -2.60
CA LEU A 92 -5.91 17.97 -1.69
C LEU A 92 -4.41 17.66 -1.53
N THR A 93 -3.63 17.83 -2.59
CA THR A 93 -2.16 17.80 -2.53
C THR A 93 -1.63 18.86 -1.57
N THR A 94 -2.10 20.11 -1.72
CA THR A 94 -1.72 21.22 -0.83
C THR A 94 -2.12 20.93 0.62
N SER A 95 -3.34 20.43 0.82
CA SER A 95 -3.85 20.06 2.13
C SER A 95 -2.97 19.01 2.83
N LEU A 96 -2.63 17.91 2.15
CA LEU A 96 -1.80 16.85 2.73
C LEU A 96 -0.37 17.33 3.03
N ASN A 97 0.21 18.16 2.17
CA ASN A 97 1.51 18.79 2.42
C ASN A 97 1.48 19.69 3.67
N LEU A 98 0.38 20.42 3.91
CA LEU A 98 0.20 21.23 5.12
C LEU A 98 0.04 20.36 6.37
N ILE A 99 -0.64 19.21 6.29
CA ILE A 99 -0.69 18.23 7.39
C ILE A 99 0.70 17.69 7.71
N TYR A 100 1.50 17.36 6.69
CA TYR A 100 2.88 16.91 6.90
C TYR A 100 3.73 17.97 7.59
N ARG A 101 3.67 19.23 7.12
CA ARG A 101 4.35 20.36 7.77
C ARG A 101 3.85 20.62 9.20
N MET A 102 2.57 20.40 9.46
CA MET A 102 2.00 20.51 10.81
C MET A 102 2.63 19.48 11.75
N TRP A 103 2.74 18.22 11.32
CA TRP A 103 3.38 17.17 12.12
C TRP A 103 4.83 17.51 12.47
N ASP A 104 5.56 18.17 11.58
CA ASP A 104 6.96 18.59 11.79
C ASP A 104 7.13 19.66 12.86
N ASN A 105 6.04 20.35 13.22
CA ASN A 105 6.04 21.44 14.19
C ASN A 105 5.14 21.15 15.40
N LEU A 106 4.68 19.89 15.56
CA LEU A 106 3.77 19.49 16.62
C LEU A 106 4.53 19.18 17.92
N ASP A 107 5.15 20.19 18.53
CA ASP A 107 5.78 20.07 19.84
C ASP A 107 4.84 20.53 20.98
N GLY A 108 4.69 19.69 22.01
CA GLY A 108 4.05 20.05 23.27
C GLY A 108 2.51 20.09 23.29
N ASN A 109 1.84 19.71 22.20
CA ASN A 109 0.37 19.63 22.05
C ASN A 109 -0.41 20.78 22.74
N PRO A 110 -0.05 22.06 22.52
CA PRO A 110 -0.70 23.16 23.23
C PRO A 110 -2.09 23.36 22.64
N THR A 111 -3.12 23.07 23.40
CA THR A 111 -4.51 23.23 22.96
C THR A 111 -4.84 24.70 22.70
N ARG A 112 -5.28 25.06 21.48
CA ARG A 112 -5.77 26.40 21.16
C ARG A 112 -7.27 26.41 20.82
N TYR A 113 -7.84 27.60 20.83
CA TYR A 113 -9.25 27.83 20.53
C TYR A 113 -9.40 28.86 19.41
N ALA A 114 -10.37 28.64 18.55
CA ALA A 114 -10.90 29.64 17.63
C ALA A 114 -12.39 29.87 17.92
N THR A 115 -12.96 30.95 17.41
CA THR A 115 -14.39 31.24 17.48
C THR A 115 -15.06 30.83 16.19
N ASP A 116 -16.18 30.11 16.25
CA ASP A 116 -17.00 29.77 15.07
C ASP A 116 -17.92 30.93 14.64
N GLN A 117 -18.61 30.72 13.53
CA GLN A 117 -19.59 31.67 12.97
C GLN A 117 -20.74 32.06 13.92
N ASN A 118 -20.99 31.30 14.99
CA ASN A 118 -22.01 31.58 16.00
C ASN A 118 -21.44 32.23 17.25
N GLY A 119 -20.15 32.60 17.25
CA GLY A 119 -19.49 33.18 18.41
C GLY A 119 -19.08 32.14 19.47
N LYS A 120 -19.17 30.85 19.18
CA LYS A 120 -18.81 29.78 20.12
C LYS A 120 -17.33 29.44 19.99
N LYS A 121 -16.65 29.25 21.13
CA LYS A 121 -15.28 28.75 21.15
C LYS A 121 -15.23 27.27 20.73
N VAL A 122 -14.45 26.99 19.70
CA VAL A 122 -14.16 25.66 19.17
C VAL A 122 -12.72 25.31 19.52
N LEU A 123 -12.55 24.09 20.02
CA LEU A 123 -11.26 23.50 20.33
C LEU A 123 -10.54 23.13 19.03
N ILE A 124 -9.32 23.61 18.85
CA ILE A 124 -8.43 23.17 17.77
C ILE A 124 -7.40 22.22 18.41
N GLY A 125 -7.77 20.94 18.47
CA GLY A 125 -6.91 19.86 18.99
C GLY A 125 -6.35 19.00 17.86
N PHE A 126 -5.59 17.96 18.21
CA PHE A 126 -4.96 17.02 17.26
C PHE A 126 -5.37 15.55 17.48
N LEU A 127 -6.47 15.31 18.21
CA LEU A 127 -6.95 13.96 18.54
C LEU A 127 -7.71 13.27 17.39
N ASP A 128 -8.18 14.04 16.41
CA ASP A 128 -9.04 13.63 15.29
C ASP A 128 -8.31 13.58 13.93
N LEU A 129 -6.96 13.59 13.95
CA LEU A 129 -6.18 13.70 12.72
C LEU A 129 -6.38 12.53 11.77
N TYR A 130 -6.58 11.30 12.27
CA TYR A 130 -6.77 10.13 11.41
C TYR A 130 -7.95 10.26 10.45
N ASP A 131 -9.12 10.75 10.93
CA ASP A 131 -10.31 10.89 10.09
C ASP A 131 -10.14 12.02 9.08
N ILE A 132 -9.46 13.10 9.46
CA ILE A 132 -9.13 14.22 8.59
C ILE A 132 -8.17 13.76 7.48
N GLU A 133 -7.08 13.10 7.85
CA GLU A 133 -6.07 12.54 6.95
C GLU A 133 -6.69 11.52 6.00
N LYS A 134 -7.58 10.65 6.50
CA LYS A 134 -8.34 9.71 5.69
C LYS A 134 -9.19 10.43 4.65
N GLN A 135 -9.99 11.42 5.05
CA GLN A 135 -10.84 12.17 4.12
C GLN A 135 -10.00 12.84 3.04
N MET A 136 -8.87 13.45 3.41
CA MET A 136 -7.97 14.12 2.47
C MET A 136 -7.32 13.14 1.49
N LEU A 137 -6.72 12.05 1.97
CA LEU A 137 -6.05 11.08 1.11
C LEU A 137 -7.05 10.32 0.23
N TYR A 138 -8.20 9.91 0.78
CA TYR A 138 -9.23 9.23 0.00
C TYR A 138 -9.81 10.15 -1.07
N GLY A 139 -10.06 11.42 -0.72
CA GLY A 139 -10.47 12.42 -1.69
C GLY A 139 -9.42 12.61 -2.78
N LEU A 140 -8.12 12.61 -2.41
CA LEU A 140 -7.04 12.78 -3.38
C LEU A 140 -7.02 11.61 -4.36
N LEU A 141 -6.96 10.37 -3.87
CA LEU A 141 -6.95 9.16 -4.70
C LEU A 141 -8.20 9.10 -5.60
N GLN A 142 -9.37 9.49 -5.08
CA GLN A 142 -10.58 9.58 -5.90
C GLN A 142 -10.45 10.64 -7.01
N ALA A 143 -9.93 11.82 -6.70
CA ALA A 143 -9.76 12.91 -7.66
C ALA A 143 -8.72 12.56 -8.74
N GLU A 144 -7.62 11.89 -8.37
CA GLU A 144 -6.63 11.36 -9.30
C GLU A 144 -7.27 10.32 -10.24
N GLN A 145 -8.07 9.39 -9.70
CA GLN A 145 -8.77 8.39 -10.49
C GLN A 145 -9.77 8.99 -11.49
N ILE A 146 -10.48 10.06 -11.12
CA ILE A 146 -11.46 10.72 -11.99
C ILE A 146 -10.78 11.61 -13.04
N SER A 147 -9.74 12.35 -12.65
CA SER A 147 -9.09 13.33 -13.54
C SER A 147 -8.01 12.71 -14.42
N GLY A 148 -7.39 11.60 -14.01
CA GLY A 148 -6.18 11.05 -14.60
C GLY A 148 -4.90 11.84 -14.27
N VAL A 149 -5.00 12.91 -13.46
CA VAL A 149 -3.87 13.74 -13.05
C VAL A 149 -3.27 13.16 -11.77
N GLN A 150 -1.96 12.99 -11.76
CA GLN A 150 -1.21 12.49 -10.61
C GLN A 150 -0.68 13.64 -9.74
N SER A 151 -0.87 13.51 -8.44
CA SER A 151 -0.37 14.42 -7.42
C SER A 151 1.11 14.18 -7.13
N THR A 152 1.83 15.26 -6.81
CA THR A 152 3.19 15.19 -6.28
C THR A 152 3.25 14.62 -4.86
N PHE A 153 2.12 14.47 -4.16
CA PHE A 153 2.09 13.84 -2.84
C PHE A 153 2.12 12.32 -2.93
N THR A 154 1.35 11.74 -3.85
CA THR A 154 1.30 10.30 -4.10
C THR A 154 2.40 9.83 -5.06
N HIS A 155 2.88 10.73 -5.92
CA HIS A 155 4.00 10.52 -6.86
C HIS A 155 5.07 11.60 -6.64
N PRO A 156 5.76 11.58 -5.48
CA PRO A 156 6.82 12.55 -5.22
C PRO A 156 7.96 12.42 -6.24
N PRO A 157 8.62 13.55 -6.61
CA PRO A 157 9.87 13.48 -7.37
C PRO A 157 10.89 12.60 -6.62
N GLY A 158 11.66 11.78 -7.34
CA GLY A 158 12.43 10.67 -6.75
C GLY A 158 13.49 11.01 -5.68
N GLU A 159 13.83 9.98 -4.90
CA GLU A 159 14.98 9.76 -3.98
C GLU A 159 15.43 10.82 -2.95
N GLU A 160 14.83 12.01 -2.83
CA GLU A 160 15.36 13.04 -1.91
C GLU A 160 15.31 12.67 -0.41
N ASP A 161 14.49 11.70 0.01
CA ASP A 161 14.22 11.40 1.43
C ASP A 161 14.44 9.92 1.85
N ALA A 162 15.09 9.09 1.03
CA ALA A 162 15.30 7.67 1.38
C ALA A 162 16.16 7.52 2.65
N GLY A 163 15.65 6.82 3.67
CA GLY A 163 16.32 6.65 4.97
C GLY A 163 16.26 7.86 5.89
N ALA A 164 15.33 8.80 5.69
CA ALA A 164 15.03 9.86 6.64
C ALA A 164 14.33 9.33 7.90
N GLU A 165 14.28 10.15 8.97
CA GLU A 165 13.56 9.80 10.20
C GLU A 165 12.07 9.57 9.91
N CYS A 166 11.57 8.40 10.32
CA CYS A 166 10.20 8.00 10.11
C CYS A 166 9.26 8.72 11.09
N LYS A 167 8.21 9.34 10.56
CA LYS A 167 7.21 10.06 11.36
C LYS A 167 5.98 9.19 11.58
N PRO A 168 5.23 9.35 12.68
CA PRO A 168 3.98 8.61 12.89
C PRO A 168 2.98 8.77 11.73
N VAL A 169 2.92 9.96 11.11
CA VAL A 169 2.07 10.24 9.95
C VAL A 169 2.42 9.37 8.74
N ASP A 170 3.68 8.99 8.56
CA ASP A 170 4.10 8.13 7.45
C ASP A 170 3.43 6.76 7.56
N THR A 171 3.41 6.16 8.76
CA THR A 171 2.72 4.88 9.00
C THR A 171 1.21 5.02 8.74
N THR A 172 0.62 6.14 9.17
CA THR A 172 -0.80 6.42 8.93
C THR A 172 -1.11 6.50 7.44
N MET A 173 -0.31 7.21 6.64
CA MET A 173 -0.53 7.32 5.20
C MET A 173 -0.43 5.97 4.49
N VAL A 174 0.55 5.12 4.86
CA VAL A 174 0.66 3.76 4.33
C VAL A 174 -0.57 2.92 4.70
N SER A 175 -1.03 3.01 5.94
CA SER A 175 -2.24 2.30 6.40
C SER A 175 -3.48 2.74 5.62
N LEU A 176 -3.65 4.05 5.39
CA LEU A 176 -4.78 4.61 4.66
C LEU A 176 -4.74 4.22 3.18
N ALA A 177 -3.59 4.32 2.52
CA ALA A 177 -3.40 3.89 1.13
C ALA A 177 -3.67 2.38 0.95
N SER A 178 -3.20 1.55 1.88
CA SER A 178 -3.51 0.12 1.91
C SER A 178 -5.00 -0.14 2.07
N THR A 179 -5.66 0.59 2.98
CA THR A 179 -7.11 0.44 3.21
C THR A 179 -7.92 0.87 1.99
N TRP A 180 -7.49 1.92 1.28
CA TRP A 180 -8.07 2.30 -0.01
C TRP A 180 -8.02 1.14 -1.01
N ILE A 181 -6.84 0.55 -1.22
CA ILE A 181 -6.68 -0.56 -2.18
C ILE A 181 -7.55 -1.76 -1.83
N GLN A 182 -7.64 -2.10 -0.54
CA GLN A 182 -8.50 -3.18 -0.06
C GLN A 182 -9.99 -2.92 -0.33
N GLN A 183 -10.45 -1.66 -0.21
CA GLN A 183 -11.87 -1.31 -0.30
C GLN A 183 -12.33 -0.88 -1.70
N GLN A 184 -11.52 -0.12 -2.42
CA GLN A 184 -11.89 0.58 -3.65
C GLN A 184 -11.22 -0.01 -4.90
N GLY A 185 -10.15 -0.80 -4.72
CA GLY A 185 -9.39 -1.35 -5.83
C GLY A 185 -8.05 -0.66 -6.06
N ASP A 186 -7.36 -1.11 -7.09
CA ASP A 186 -6.01 -0.66 -7.38
C ASP A 186 -5.93 0.82 -7.76
N HIS A 187 -4.88 1.48 -7.26
CA HIS A 187 -4.61 2.87 -7.57
C HIS A 187 -3.08 3.10 -7.65
N PRO A 188 -2.52 3.53 -8.80
CA PRO A 188 -1.08 3.75 -8.95
C PRO A 188 -0.49 4.69 -7.89
N GLY A 189 -1.19 5.77 -7.56
CA GLY A 189 -0.78 6.71 -6.52
C GLY A 189 -0.78 6.14 -5.11
N ALA A 190 -1.65 5.18 -4.80
CA ALA A 190 -1.64 4.53 -3.50
C ALA A 190 -0.41 3.62 -3.34
N TYR A 191 -0.07 2.86 -4.39
CA TYR A 191 1.15 2.04 -4.41
C TYR A 191 2.42 2.90 -4.33
N SER A 192 2.52 3.93 -5.18
CA SER A 192 3.66 4.87 -5.20
C SER A 192 3.86 5.55 -3.83
N LEU A 193 2.77 5.99 -3.18
CA LEU A 193 2.83 6.55 -1.83
C LEU A 193 3.36 5.54 -0.81
N MET A 194 2.85 4.29 -0.82
CA MET A 194 3.33 3.26 0.11
C MET A 194 4.81 2.95 -0.10
N ASP A 195 5.24 2.82 -1.36
CA ASP A 195 6.63 2.53 -1.71
C ASP A 195 7.57 3.64 -1.26
N HIS A 196 7.20 4.89 -1.54
CA HIS A 196 7.99 6.05 -1.13
C HIS A 196 8.11 6.14 0.40
N MET A 197 7.00 6.00 1.14
CA MET A 197 7.02 6.11 2.60
C MET A 197 7.78 4.95 3.27
N ILE A 198 7.69 3.74 2.72
CA ILE A 198 8.49 2.59 3.20
C ILE A 198 9.98 2.83 2.93
N ALA A 199 10.35 3.33 1.75
CA ALA A 199 11.74 3.63 1.42
C ALA A 199 12.31 4.78 2.27
N LYS A 200 11.49 5.80 2.56
CA LYS A 200 11.82 6.88 3.49
C LYS A 200 12.11 6.31 4.89
N CYS A 201 11.21 5.48 5.41
CA CYS A 201 11.30 4.93 6.76
C CYS A 201 12.22 3.72 6.92
N GLU A 202 12.99 3.35 5.90
CA GLU A 202 13.75 2.09 5.82
C GLU A 202 14.67 1.85 7.04
N ALA A 203 15.32 2.91 7.53
CA ALA A 203 16.21 2.85 8.70
C ALA A 203 15.48 2.53 10.01
N ASP A 204 14.20 2.91 10.10
CA ASP A 204 13.37 2.81 11.31
C ASP A 204 12.37 1.65 11.28
N LEU A 205 12.34 0.86 10.19
CA LEU A 205 11.42 -0.29 10.04
C LEU A 205 11.59 -1.37 11.12
N ALA A 206 12.72 -1.38 11.84
CA ALA A 206 12.92 -2.28 12.98
C ALA A 206 12.07 -1.91 14.21
N ASP A 207 11.56 -0.68 14.29
CA ASP A 207 10.59 -0.28 15.31
C ASP A 207 9.20 -0.86 14.96
N PRO A 208 8.54 -1.61 15.87
CA PRO A 208 7.21 -2.18 15.64
C PRO A 208 6.13 -1.18 15.21
N ARG A 209 6.30 0.11 15.50
CA ARG A 209 5.41 1.19 15.05
C ARG A 209 5.48 1.40 13.53
N HIS A 210 6.64 1.19 12.93
CA HIS A 210 6.88 1.41 11.50
C HIS A 210 6.95 0.09 10.72
N THR A 211 7.33 -1.02 11.36
CA THR A 211 7.30 -2.35 10.72
C THR A 211 5.96 -2.66 10.08
N LYS A 212 4.84 -2.20 10.68
CA LYS A 212 3.47 -2.41 10.18
C LYS A 212 3.25 -1.91 8.76
N MET A 213 4.03 -0.94 8.29
CA MET A 213 3.97 -0.48 6.89
C MET A 213 4.15 -1.62 5.88
N LEU A 214 5.10 -2.54 6.15
CA LEU A 214 5.32 -3.72 5.33
C LEU A 214 4.08 -4.61 5.28
N GLY A 215 3.47 -4.86 6.45
CA GLY A 215 2.23 -5.64 6.55
C GLY A 215 1.05 -4.97 5.82
N TYR A 216 0.93 -3.65 5.89
CA TYR A 216 -0.09 -2.90 5.15
C TYR A 216 0.12 -3.00 3.64
N ARG A 217 1.34 -2.83 3.12
CA ARG A 217 1.61 -2.98 1.69
C ARG A 217 1.36 -4.41 1.21
N ALA A 218 1.80 -5.41 1.97
CA ALA A 218 1.53 -6.82 1.67
C ALA A 218 0.02 -7.12 1.62
N LYS A 219 -0.78 -6.59 2.56
CA LYS A 219 -2.24 -6.73 2.56
C LYS A 219 -2.92 -6.07 1.36
N ALA A 220 -2.42 -4.90 0.96
CA ALA A 220 -2.93 -4.21 -0.23
C ALA A 220 -2.72 -5.05 -1.49
N MET A 221 -1.50 -5.56 -1.68
CA MET A 221 -1.16 -6.44 -2.80
C MET A 221 -1.94 -7.75 -2.76
N LEU A 222 -2.09 -8.39 -1.60
CA LEU A 222 -2.92 -9.58 -1.43
C LEU A 222 -4.36 -9.33 -1.88
N ALA A 223 -4.98 -8.25 -1.39
CA ALA A 223 -6.35 -7.91 -1.74
C ALA A 223 -6.50 -7.57 -3.24
N SER A 224 -5.49 -6.95 -3.84
CA SER A 224 -5.43 -6.72 -5.28
C SER A 224 -5.44 -8.04 -6.07
N ILE A 225 -4.56 -8.98 -5.72
CA ILE A 225 -4.44 -10.27 -6.39
C ILE A 225 -5.71 -11.10 -6.22
N GLN A 226 -6.30 -11.12 -5.02
CA GLN A 226 -7.54 -11.85 -4.77
C GLN A 226 -8.72 -11.31 -5.58
N ARG A 227 -8.73 -10.00 -5.86
CA ARG A 227 -9.79 -9.37 -6.65
C ARG A 227 -9.66 -9.69 -8.14
N ASP A 228 -8.45 -9.62 -8.66
CA ASP A 228 -8.16 -9.96 -10.05
C ASP A 228 -6.80 -10.67 -10.14
N PRO A 229 -6.79 -12.02 -10.16
CA PRO A 229 -5.56 -12.77 -10.29
C PRO A 229 -4.90 -12.61 -11.68
N GLY A 230 -5.67 -12.27 -12.72
CA GLY A 230 -5.20 -12.18 -14.11
C GLY A 230 -4.71 -10.80 -14.54
N GLN A 231 -4.71 -9.83 -13.62
CA GLN A 231 -4.25 -8.48 -13.92
C GLN A 231 -2.75 -8.42 -14.26
N ASP A 232 -2.39 -7.43 -15.08
CA ASP A 232 -1.00 -7.09 -15.32
C ASP A 232 -0.28 -6.81 -14.00
N GLY A 233 0.90 -7.43 -13.83
CA GLY A 233 1.70 -7.25 -12.62
C GLY A 233 1.28 -8.11 -11.41
N ALA A 234 0.32 -9.04 -11.56
CA ALA A 234 -0.16 -9.85 -10.43
C ALA A 234 0.96 -10.70 -9.79
N LEU A 235 1.87 -11.25 -10.60
CA LEU A 235 2.99 -12.05 -10.12
C LEU A 235 4.04 -11.21 -9.39
N GLU A 236 4.31 -9.99 -9.87
CA GLU A 236 5.18 -9.01 -9.24
C GLU A 236 4.61 -8.57 -7.89
N LYS A 237 3.30 -8.30 -7.83
CA LYS A 237 2.60 -8.01 -6.58
C LYS A 237 2.67 -9.18 -5.61
N ALA A 238 2.49 -10.42 -6.08
CA ALA A 238 2.58 -11.61 -5.24
C ALA A 238 3.99 -11.78 -4.66
N ALA A 239 5.02 -11.61 -5.48
CA ALA A 239 6.41 -11.65 -5.05
C ALA A 239 6.72 -10.55 -4.02
N GLN A 240 6.28 -9.31 -4.25
CA GLN A 240 6.52 -8.21 -3.33
C GLN A 240 5.75 -8.39 -2.02
N ALA A 241 4.50 -8.84 -2.06
CA ALA A 241 3.71 -9.15 -0.87
C ALA A 241 4.38 -10.22 0.01
N LYS A 242 5.00 -11.22 -0.62
CA LYS A 242 5.76 -12.27 0.08
C LYS A 242 7.02 -11.72 0.73
N VAL A 243 7.79 -10.92 0.00
CA VAL A 243 9.00 -10.27 0.55
C VAL A 243 8.63 -9.40 1.76
N ASP A 244 7.56 -8.61 1.66
CA ASP A 244 7.12 -7.73 2.73
C ASP A 244 6.56 -8.48 3.94
N SER A 245 5.78 -9.54 3.73
CA SER A 245 5.22 -10.34 4.83
C SER A 245 6.31 -11.09 5.60
N GLU A 246 7.27 -11.71 4.91
CA GLU A 246 8.42 -12.38 5.53
C GLU A 246 9.28 -11.37 6.32
N ARG A 247 9.53 -10.20 5.72
CA ARG A 247 10.28 -9.12 6.36
C ARG A 247 9.55 -8.56 7.58
N PHE A 248 8.23 -8.38 7.49
CA PHE A 248 7.37 -7.98 8.60
C PHE A 248 7.50 -8.97 9.77
N VAL A 249 7.27 -10.26 9.54
CA VAL A 249 7.29 -11.30 10.59
C VAL A 249 8.67 -11.33 11.28
N LYS A 250 9.74 -11.19 10.50
CA LYS A 250 11.12 -11.16 11.00
C LYS A 250 11.38 -9.94 11.90
N LEU A 251 11.01 -8.74 11.46
CA LEU A 251 11.30 -7.50 12.20
C LEU A 251 10.37 -7.31 13.40
N PHE A 252 9.09 -7.66 13.25
CA PHE A 252 8.08 -7.53 14.30
C PHE A 252 8.24 -8.59 15.40
N GLY A 253 8.85 -9.74 15.08
CA GLY A 253 9.03 -10.86 16.01
C GLY A 253 7.82 -11.81 16.07
N GLY A 254 6.98 -11.83 15.03
CA GLY A 254 5.80 -12.68 14.96
C GLY A 254 4.71 -12.11 14.06
N TYR A 255 3.48 -12.61 14.25
CA TYR A 255 2.29 -12.17 13.54
C TYR A 255 1.50 -11.12 14.35
N ASP A 256 0.81 -10.23 13.67
CA ASP A 256 -0.01 -9.16 14.27
C ASP A 256 -1.30 -8.95 13.46
N ASN A 257 -2.40 -8.64 14.16
CA ASN A 257 -3.66 -8.40 13.48
C ASN A 257 -3.64 -7.13 12.62
N ALA A 258 -3.01 -6.06 13.11
CA ALA A 258 -2.92 -4.81 12.36
C ALA A 258 -1.94 -4.94 11.18
N GLY A 259 -0.76 -5.53 11.39
CA GLY A 259 0.25 -5.77 10.36
C GLY A 259 -0.06 -6.96 9.45
N TRP A 260 0.28 -8.18 9.87
CA TRP A 260 0.13 -9.41 9.09
C TRP A 260 -0.27 -10.61 9.97
N LEU A 261 -1.41 -11.24 9.67
CA LEU A 261 -1.91 -12.43 10.38
C LEU A 261 -1.33 -13.70 9.78
N LYS A 262 -1.21 -14.76 10.59
CA LYS A 262 -0.77 -16.08 10.10
C LYS A 262 -1.68 -16.65 9.01
N SER A 263 -2.99 -16.39 9.09
CA SER A 263 -3.95 -16.79 8.03
C SER A 263 -3.67 -16.11 6.69
N ASN A 264 -2.98 -14.96 6.69
CA ASN A 264 -2.64 -14.28 5.46
C ASN A 264 -1.53 -15.00 4.69
N ASP A 265 -0.70 -15.82 5.34
CA ASP A 265 0.32 -16.63 4.64
C ASP A 265 -0.37 -17.61 3.68
N LEU A 266 -1.35 -18.38 4.20
CA LEU A 266 -2.13 -19.31 3.38
C LEU A 266 -2.91 -18.57 2.29
N ALA A 267 -3.54 -17.44 2.63
CA ALA A 267 -4.27 -16.63 1.66
C ALA A 267 -3.36 -16.10 0.54
N LEU A 268 -2.12 -15.71 0.87
CA LEU A 268 -1.14 -15.25 -0.10
C LEU A 268 -0.64 -16.39 -0.98
N GLU A 269 -0.40 -17.57 -0.43
CA GLU A 269 -0.06 -18.76 -1.22
C GLU A 269 -1.16 -19.10 -2.23
N GLN A 270 -2.42 -19.11 -1.79
CA GLN A 270 -3.58 -19.35 -2.66
C GLN A 270 -3.74 -18.27 -3.73
N ALA A 271 -3.64 -16.99 -3.35
CA ALA A 271 -3.74 -15.88 -4.28
C ALA A 271 -2.59 -15.88 -5.31
N THR A 272 -1.37 -16.16 -4.86
CA THR A 272 -0.20 -16.27 -5.74
C THR A 272 -0.43 -17.32 -6.81
N ALA A 273 -0.91 -18.50 -6.43
CA ALA A 273 -1.09 -19.56 -7.39
C ALA A 273 -2.30 -19.34 -8.31
N ALA A 274 -3.37 -18.70 -7.83
CA ALA A 274 -4.43 -18.20 -8.71
C ALA A 274 -3.88 -17.20 -9.74
N ALA A 275 -2.99 -16.29 -9.33
CA ALA A 275 -2.36 -15.35 -10.25
C ALA A 275 -1.46 -16.04 -11.28
N VAL A 276 -0.73 -17.08 -10.85
CA VAL A 276 0.08 -17.89 -11.76
C VAL A 276 -0.83 -18.63 -12.74
N MET A 277 -1.95 -19.21 -12.33
CA MET A 277 -2.89 -19.86 -13.25
C MET A 277 -3.51 -18.88 -14.25
N ALA A 278 -3.84 -17.67 -13.81
CA ALA A 278 -4.46 -16.67 -14.67
C ALA A 278 -3.47 -16.07 -15.69
N ASN A 279 -2.19 -15.94 -15.30
CA ASN A 279 -1.15 -15.32 -16.14
C ASN A 279 -0.24 -16.32 -16.87
N GLN A 280 -0.16 -17.56 -16.38
CA GLN A 280 0.52 -18.66 -17.03
C GLN A 280 -0.54 -19.66 -17.46
N THR A 281 -0.63 -19.87 -18.77
CA THR A 281 -1.32 -21.04 -19.30
C THR A 281 -0.48 -22.27 -18.96
N PHE A 282 -0.60 -22.76 -17.73
CA PHE A 282 -0.12 -24.09 -17.42
C PHE A 282 -0.97 -25.07 -18.20
N THR A 283 -0.40 -25.60 -19.28
CA THR A 283 -0.93 -26.78 -19.94
C THR A 283 -0.33 -28.01 -19.27
N LEU A 284 -1.17 -28.99 -18.96
CA LEU A 284 -0.67 -30.30 -18.54
C LEU A 284 0.25 -30.86 -19.64
N SER A 285 1.54 -30.85 -19.36
CA SER A 285 2.60 -31.08 -20.33
C SER A 285 3.82 -31.67 -19.62
N ARG A 286 4.77 -32.19 -20.41
CA ARG A 286 5.99 -32.78 -19.85
C ARG A 286 6.84 -31.73 -19.14
N GLU A 287 6.82 -30.50 -19.64
CA GLU A 287 7.59 -29.35 -19.18
C GLU A 287 7.23 -28.96 -17.75
N LEU A 288 5.97 -29.14 -17.32
CA LEU A 288 5.53 -28.89 -15.95
C LEU A 288 6.29 -29.73 -14.92
N PHE A 289 6.75 -30.92 -15.32
CA PHE A 289 7.44 -31.88 -14.46
C PHE A 289 8.97 -31.82 -14.59
N LEU A 290 9.51 -30.77 -15.22
CA LEU A 290 10.94 -30.53 -15.38
C LEU A 290 11.36 -29.23 -14.67
N PRO A 291 12.64 -29.07 -14.29
CA PRO A 291 13.15 -27.77 -13.84
C PRO A 291 13.01 -26.69 -14.94
N PRO A 292 12.72 -25.43 -14.60
CA PRO A 292 12.67 -24.88 -13.24
C PRO A 292 11.34 -25.09 -12.48
N GLN A 293 10.28 -25.63 -13.11
CA GLN A 293 8.94 -25.76 -12.51
C GLN A 293 8.84 -26.91 -11.50
N LEU A 294 9.66 -27.95 -11.67
CA LEU A 294 9.63 -29.13 -10.82
C LEU A 294 9.79 -28.77 -9.33
N GLY A 295 8.74 -29.08 -8.56
CA GLY A 295 8.74 -28.92 -7.10
C GLY A 295 8.44 -27.51 -6.61
N THR A 296 8.19 -26.54 -7.49
CA THR A 296 7.82 -25.19 -7.04
C THR A 296 6.40 -25.17 -6.46
N PRO A 297 6.11 -24.35 -5.43
CA PRO A 297 4.77 -24.20 -4.88
C PRO A 297 3.72 -23.83 -5.94
N GLU A 298 4.10 -22.97 -6.89
CA GLU A 298 3.22 -22.46 -7.94
C GLU A 298 2.77 -23.58 -8.88
N ALA A 299 3.71 -24.41 -9.33
CA ALA A 299 3.41 -25.52 -10.23
C ALA A 299 2.60 -26.64 -9.52
N LYS A 300 2.84 -26.87 -8.21
CA LYS A 300 2.03 -27.79 -7.40
C LYS A 300 0.60 -27.31 -7.27
N HIS A 301 0.42 -26.03 -6.95
CA HIS A 301 -0.91 -25.46 -6.77
C HIS A 301 -1.67 -25.37 -8.11
N ALA A 302 -1.01 -25.00 -9.20
CA ALA A 302 -1.59 -25.05 -10.54
C ALA A 302 -2.12 -26.45 -10.88
N LEU A 303 -1.32 -27.49 -10.61
CA LEU A 303 -1.72 -28.88 -10.81
C LEU A 303 -2.87 -29.29 -9.87
N ALA A 304 -2.90 -28.78 -8.63
CA ALA A 304 -4.01 -28.99 -7.70
C ALA A 304 -5.32 -28.32 -8.19
N LEU A 305 -5.24 -27.15 -8.82
CA LEU A 305 -6.39 -26.49 -9.44
C LEU A 305 -6.89 -27.22 -10.69
N MET A 306 -6.00 -27.80 -11.50
CA MET A 306 -6.42 -28.71 -12.59
C MET A 306 -7.20 -29.91 -12.04
N PHE A 307 -6.77 -30.47 -10.89
CA PHE A 307 -7.52 -31.52 -10.21
C PHE A 307 -8.88 -31.04 -9.71
N ASP A 308 -8.97 -29.81 -9.22
CA ASP A 308 -10.22 -29.20 -8.77
C ASP A 308 -11.22 -29.00 -9.91
N GLU A 309 -10.76 -28.50 -11.05
CA GLU A 309 -11.59 -28.35 -12.25
C GLU A 309 -12.09 -29.72 -12.77
N ALA A 310 -11.19 -30.70 -12.88
CA ALA A 310 -11.57 -32.06 -13.29
C ALA A 310 -12.51 -32.72 -12.27
N TRP A 311 -12.40 -32.38 -10.99
CA TRP A 311 -13.30 -32.86 -9.95
C TRP A 311 -14.67 -32.19 -10.02
N ALA A 312 -14.73 -30.88 -10.27
CA ALA A 312 -15.98 -30.16 -10.42
C ALA A 312 -16.87 -30.75 -11.54
N ASP A 313 -16.25 -31.16 -12.65
CA ASP A 313 -16.93 -31.88 -13.74
C ASP A 313 -17.52 -33.23 -13.29
N ASP A 314 -16.83 -33.93 -12.38
CA ASP A 314 -17.21 -35.26 -11.91
C ASP A 314 -18.11 -35.25 -10.66
N ALA A 315 -18.11 -34.16 -9.87
CA ALA A 315 -18.63 -34.14 -8.51
C ALA A 315 -20.14 -34.45 -8.44
N GLU A 316 -20.94 -33.98 -9.39
CA GLU A 316 -22.38 -34.29 -9.44
C GLU A 316 -22.65 -35.74 -9.89
N ALA A 317 -21.82 -36.28 -10.78
CA ALA A 317 -22.01 -37.62 -11.33
C ALA A 317 -21.42 -38.72 -10.42
N GLY A 318 -20.37 -38.41 -9.66
CA GLY A 318 -19.70 -39.31 -8.72
C GLY A 318 -19.43 -40.71 -9.29
N LEU A 319 -19.83 -41.75 -8.55
CA LEU A 319 -19.73 -43.15 -8.98
C LEU A 319 -20.44 -43.44 -10.31
N SER A 320 -21.54 -42.74 -10.62
CA SER A 320 -22.28 -42.96 -11.86
C SER A 320 -21.55 -42.41 -13.10
N GLY A 321 -20.76 -41.35 -12.92
CA GLY A 321 -19.83 -40.81 -13.92
C GLY A 321 -18.47 -41.53 -13.96
N SER A 322 -18.22 -42.44 -13.01
CA SER A 322 -16.96 -43.18 -12.86
C SER A 322 -15.71 -42.31 -12.64
N TYR A 323 -15.87 -41.05 -12.21
CA TYR A 323 -14.79 -40.09 -12.00
C TYR A 323 -13.93 -39.91 -13.26
N LYS A 324 -14.59 -39.74 -14.41
CA LYS A 324 -13.95 -39.86 -15.71
C LYS A 324 -12.89 -38.77 -15.88
N SER A 325 -13.25 -37.50 -15.65
CA SER A 325 -12.37 -36.36 -15.85
C SER A 325 -11.18 -36.42 -14.89
N TYR A 326 -11.42 -36.71 -13.61
CA TYR A 326 -10.37 -36.80 -12.60
C TYR A 326 -9.39 -37.95 -12.90
N ARG A 327 -9.89 -39.14 -13.25
CA ARG A 327 -9.03 -40.29 -13.61
C ARG A 327 -8.20 -40.02 -14.86
N GLU A 328 -8.80 -39.39 -15.87
CA GLU A 328 -8.12 -39.03 -17.10
C GLU A 328 -6.97 -38.07 -16.84
N LEU A 329 -7.19 -37.07 -16.00
CA LEU A 329 -6.16 -36.11 -15.59
C LEU A 329 -5.01 -36.78 -14.81
N VAL A 330 -5.32 -37.56 -13.76
CA VAL A 330 -4.29 -38.28 -12.98
C VAL A 330 -3.48 -39.20 -13.88
N SER A 331 -4.14 -39.95 -14.76
CA SER A 331 -3.48 -40.91 -15.66
C SER A 331 -2.57 -40.20 -16.65
N THR A 332 -3.06 -39.13 -17.29
CA THR A 332 -2.30 -38.34 -18.26
C THR A 332 -1.07 -37.72 -17.60
N ALA A 333 -1.25 -37.10 -16.43
CA ALA A 333 -0.16 -36.52 -15.66
C ALA A 333 0.88 -37.58 -15.27
N TYR A 334 0.43 -38.76 -14.81
CA TYR A 334 1.32 -39.87 -14.47
C TYR A 334 2.12 -40.38 -15.68
N GLU A 335 1.50 -40.54 -16.85
CA GLU A 335 2.20 -40.93 -18.08
C GLU A 335 3.27 -39.91 -18.49
N LEU A 336 2.99 -38.61 -18.36
CA LEU A 336 3.98 -37.57 -18.61
C LEU A 336 5.22 -37.74 -17.71
N THR A 337 5.04 -38.11 -16.44
CA THR A 337 6.17 -38.38 -15.55
C THR A 337 7.00 -39.60 -15.94
N LYS A 338 6.43 -40.61 -16.62
CA LYS A 338 7.19 -41.82 -17.04
C LYS A 338 8.26 -41.52 -18.08
N SER A 339 8.07 -40.44 -18.85
CA SER A 339 8.98 -40.02 -19.92
C SER A 339 10.20 -39.22 -19.43
N LEU A 340 10.35 -39.09 -18.12
CA LEU A 340 11.41 -38.31 -17.48
C LEU A 340 12.57 -39.19 -17.05
N ASP A 341 13.79 -38.65 -17.10
CA ASP A 341 14.99 -39.35 -16.64
C ASP A 341 14.95 -39.66 -15.13
N ALA A 342 14.31 -38.78 -14.35
CA ALA A 342 14.11 -38.93 -12.91
C ALA A 342 12.61 -38.73 -12.55
N PRO A 343 11.78 -39.79 -12.60
CA PRO A 343 10.33 -39.65 -12.43
C PRO A 343 9.89 -39.46 -10.97
N ALA A 344 10.71 -39.83 -9.98
CA ALA A 344 10.29 -39.84 -8.58
C ALA A 344 9.93 -38.45 -8.02
N PRO A 345 10.74 -37.38 -8.22
CA PRO A 345 10.37 -36.03 -7.77
C PRO A 345 9.08 -35.51 -8.45
N ALA A 346 8.90 -35.81 -9.73
CA ALA A 346 7.70 -35.42 -10.49
C ALA A 346 6.43 -36.13 -9.96
N ARG A 347 6.54 -37.42 -9.64
CA ARG A 347 5.43 -38.18 -9.03
C ARG A 347 5.12 -37.72 -7.61
N GLN A 348 6.14 -37.34 -6.84
CA GLN A 348 5.94 -36.75 -5.53
C GLN A 348 5.17 -35.42 -5.64
N MET A 349 5.56 -34.55 -6.56
CA MET A 349 4.85 -33.31 -6.86
C MET A 349 3.39 -33.56 -7.30
N LEU A 350 3.16 -34.54 -8.18
CA LEU A 350 1.82 -34.96 -8.62
C LEU A 350 0.95 -35.43 -7.46
N PHE A 351 1.51 -36.27 -6.58
CA PHE A 351 0.82 -36.77 -5.39
C PHE A 351 0.48 -35.64 -4.41
N GLU A 352 1.44 -34.75 -4.13
CA GLU A 352 1.24 -33.61 -3.23
C GLU A 352 0.17 -32.65 -3.74
N ALA A 353 0.13 -32.38 -5.05
CA ALA A 353 -0.90 -31.56 -5.66
C ALA A 353 -2.30 -32.20 -5.55
N ALA A 354 -2.42 -33.49 -5.89
CA ALA A 354 -3.69 -34.22 -5.77
C ALA A 354 -4.17 -34.29 -4.30
N LYS A 355 -3.23 -34.46 -3.37
CA LYS A 355 -3.52 -34.47 -1.94
C LYS A 355 -3.97 -33.10 -1.43
N ALA A 356 -3.27 -32.01 -1.79
CA ALA A 356 -3.65 -30.65 -1.39
C ALA A 356 -5.07 -30.30 -1.86
N HIS A 357 -5.42 -30.69 -3.09
CA HIS A 357 -6.80 -30.63 -3.58
C HIS A 357 -7.76 -31.51 -2.74
N ALA A 358 -7.41 -32.78 -2.49
CA ALA A 358 -8.29 -33.70 -1.77
C ALA A 358 -8.55 -33.29 -0.32
N ASP A 359 -7.55 -32.73 0.37
CA ASP A 359 -7.66 -32.24 1.75
C ASP A 359 -8.44 -30.91 1.84
N GLY A 360 -8.68 -30.24 0.70
CA GLY A 360 -9.38 -28.94 0.63
C GLY A 360 -8.47 -27.73 0.84
N ASP A 361 -7.14 -27.93 0.85
CA ASP A 361 -6.16 -26.85 0.99
C ASP A 361 -6.14 -25.93 -0.24
N VAL A 362 -6.51 -26.47 -1.40
CA VAL A 362 -6.58 -25.77 -2.69
C VAL A 362 -7.94 -26.02 -3.35
N ARG A 363 -8.69 -24.94 -3.59
CA ARG A 363 -10.01 -24.92 -4.24
C ARG A 363 -10.10 -23.72 -5.18
N ALA A 364 -10.69 -23.90 -6.35
CA ALA A 364 -11.08 -22.77 -7.20
C ALA A 364 -12.32 -22.05 -6.61
N PRO A 365 -12.48 -20.74 -6.87
CA PRO A 365 -13.68 -20.01 -6.47
C PRO A 365 -14.96 -20.69 -7.02
N GLY A 366 -15.93 -20.96 -6.15
CA GLY A 366 -17.18 -21.65 -6.49
C GLY A 366 -17.17 -23.17 -6.26
N ASN A 367 -16.00 -23.78 -6.00
CA ASN A 367 -15.86 -25.21 -5.74
C ASN A 367 -15.69 -25.53 -4.24
N GLU A 368 -15.76 -24.53 -3.35
CA GLU A 368 -15.42 -24.67 -1.93
C GLU A 368 -16.34 -25.64 -1.18
N SER A 369 -17.57 -25.82 -1.66
CA SER A 369 -18.56 -26.73 -1.06
C SER A 369 -18.54 -28.15 -1.62
N LEU A 370 -17.70 -28.46 -2.60
CA LEU A 370 -17.64 -29.81 -3.19
C LEU A 370 -17.07 -30.80 -2.19
N GLU A 371 -17.71 -31.98 -2.07
CA GLU A 371 -17.15 -33.09 -1.30
C GLU A 371 -15.79 -33.50 -1.87
N PRO A 372 -14.83 -33.90 -1.02
CA PRO A 372 -13.50 -34.27 -1.49
C PRO A 372 -13.52 -35.56 -2.35
N PRO A 373 -12.62 -35.68 -3.35
CA PRO A 373 -12.51 -36.88 -4.17
C PRO A 373 -12.09 -38.09 -3.31
N PRO A 374 -12.55 -39.31 -3.66
CA PRO A 374 -12.07 -40.53 -3.03
C PRO A 374 -10.55 -40.73 -3.20
N ASP A 375 -9.87 -41.00 -2.09
CA ASP A 375 -8.43 -41.17 -2.02
C ASP A 375 -7.82 -42.20 -2.99
N PHE A 376 -8.59 -43.23 -3.36
CA PHE A 376 -8.10 -44.27 -4.28
C PHE A 376 -7.79 -43.72 -5.68
N LEU A 377 -8.29 -42.54 -6.04
CA LEU A 377 -8.08 -41.93 -7.35
C LEU A 377 -6.63 -41.48 -7.57
N TYR A 378 -5.92 -41.10 -6.51
CA TYR A 378 -4.57 -40.51 -6.61
C TYR A 378 -3.51 -41.18 -5.73
N LYS A 379 -3.88 -41.86 -4.63
CA LYS A 379 -2.89 -42.42 -3.69
C LYS A 379 -1.89 -43.40 -4.31
N TRP A 380 -2.26 -44.08 -5.39
CA TRP A 380 -1.38 -45.03 -6.10
C TRP A 380 -0.19 -44.34 -6.80
N VAL A 381 -0.23 -43.01 -6.96
CA VAL A 381 0.87 -42.22 -7.53
C VAL A 381 2.09 -42.19 -6.61
N ASN A 382 1.87 -42.27 -5.29
CA ASN A 382 2.96 -42.30 -4.31
C ASN A 382 3.68 -43.66 -4.36
N ALA A 383 4.85 -43.68 -5.00
CA ALA A 383 5.69 -44.87 -5.12
C ALA A 383 6.28 -45.35 -3.78
N GLY A 384 6.14 -44.59 -2.68
CA GLY A 384 6.66 -44.95 -1.36
C GLY A 384 5.82 -45.96 -0.57
N THR A 385 4.63 -46.34 -1.05
CA THR A 385 3.69 -47.22 -0.31
C THR A 385 3.34 -48.53 -1.02
N LEU A 386 4.00 -48.84 -2.14
CA LEU A 386 3.96 -50.18 -2.76
C LEU A 386 5.22 -50.96 -2.38
N GLN A 387 5.37 -51.25 -1.09
CA GLN A 387 6.23 -52.32 -0.57
C GLN A 387 5.45 -53.19 0.40
#